data_AF-A0A2V2ZBQ3-F1
#
_entry.id   AF-A0A2V2ZBQ3-F1
#
_cell.length_a   1.000
_cell.length_b   1.000
_cell.length_c   1.000
_cell.angle_alpha   90.00
_cell.angle_beta   90.00
_cell.angle_gamma   90.00
#
_symmetry.space_group_name_H-M   'P 1'
#
loop_
_entity.id
_entity.type
_entity.pdbx_description
1 polymer ?
#
loop_
_entity_poly.entity_id
_entity_poly.type
_entity_poly.pdbx_seq_one_letter_code
_entity_poly.pdbx_strand_id
1 'polypeptide(L)'
;MKKAGFILGIVIVIIAVFIFVNKLYYPSLPIENLSAKEAIDKLKESESKIVEIAVEGDSAWYITSSENKGISIADKNIKQMIGSNGWEFKEKDGAGLFFEKDGRRLIATTQMWTGNYVLVKIPSNFK
;
A
#
# COMPACT_ATOMS: atom_id res chain seq x y z
N MET A 1 47.27 -1.57 6.11
CA MET A 1 46.39 -0.66 5.34
C MET A 1 45.48 -1.40 4.34
N LYS A 2 46.00 -2.27 3.45
CA LYS A 2 45.16 -3.01 2.47
C LYS A 2 44.07 -3.91 3.07
N LYS A 3 44.37 -4.61 4.17
CA LYS A 3 43.40 -5.48 4.88
C LYS A 3 42.25 -4.70 5.54
N ALA A 4 42.53 -3.51 6.08
CA ALA A 4 41.52 -2.66 6.71
C ALA A 4 40.55 -2.07 5.69
N GLY A 5 41.05 -1.64 4.51
CA GLY A 5 40.19 -1.21 3.41
C GLY A 5 39.30 -2.33 2.87
N PHE A 6 39.83 -3.55 2.79
CA PHE A 6 39.05 -4.72 2.39
C PHE A 6 37.94 -5.06 3.40
N ILE A 7 38.24 -5.05 4.71
CA ILE A 7 37.24 -5.28 5.77
C ILE A 7 36.14 -4.20 5.72
N LEU A 8 36.52 -2.92 5.59
CA LEU A 8 35.55 -1.82 5.50
C LEU A 8 34.63 -1.99 4.28
N GLY A 9 35.18 -2.39 3.13
CA GLY A 9 34.38 -2.67 1.93
C GLY A 9 33.34 -3.76 2.16
N ILE A 10 33.71 -4.86 2.83
CA ILE A 10 32.76 -5.94 3.17
C ILE A 10 31.65 -5.42 4.07
N VAL A 11 31.98 -4.63 5.10
CA VAL A 11 30.98 -4.08 6.02
C VAL A 11 29.97 -3.20 5.28
N ILE A 12 30.43 -2.34 4.36
CA ILE A 12 29.54 -1.50 3.56
C ILE A 12 28.59 -2.35 2.71
N VAL A 13 29.09 -3.42 2.08
CA VAL A 13 28.25 -4.34 1.29
C VAL A 13 27.21 -5.03 2.16
N ILE A 14 27.59 -5.51 3.36
CA ILE A 14 26.65 -6.15 4.30
C ILE A 14 25.55 -5.17 4.71
N ILE A 15 25.89 -3.92 5.02
CA ILE A 15 24.92 -2.88 5.38
C ILE A 15 23.99 -2.59 4.20
N ALA A 16 24.52 -2.44 3.00
CA ALA A 16 23.72 -2.19 1.80
C ALA A 16 22.72 -3.33 1.53
N VAL A 17 23.18 -4.58 1.64
CA VAL A 17 22.31 -5.77 1.52
C VAL A 17 21.25 -5.77 2.62
N PHE A 18 21.61 -5.47 3.86
CA PHE A 18 20.68 -5.41 4.98
C PHE A 18 19.57 -4.36 4.75
N ILE A 19 19.93 -3.15 4.31
CA ILE A 19 18.98 -2.08 3.96
C ILE A 19 18.05 -2.52 2.83
N PHE A 20 18.61 -3.15 1.80
CA PHE A 20 17.86 -3.61 0.64
C PHE A 20 16.84 -4.71 0.98
N VAL A 21 17.28 -5.75 1.70
CA VAL A 21 16.42 -6.88 2.11
C VAL A 21 15.30 -6.43 3.04
N ASN A 22 15.61 -5.55 3.99
CA ASN A 22 14.63 -5.03 4.94
C ASN A 22 13.80 -3.87 4.39
N LYS A 23 14.02 -3.48 3.12
CA LYS A 23 13.24 -2.43 2.46
C LYS A 23 13.27 -1.09 3.22
N LEU A 24 14.37 -0.82 3.95
CA LEU A 24 14.52 0.35 4.84
C LEU A 24 14.66 1.69 4.08
N TYR A 25 14.75 1.64 2.76
CA TYR A 25 14.76 2.80 1.88
C TYR A 25 13.36 3.31 1.53
N TYR A 26 12.29 2.61 1.92
CA TYR A 26 10.92 3.10 1.77
C TYR A 26 10.54 4.04 2.93
N PRO A 27 9.71 5.07 2.65
CA PRO A 27 9.18 5.91 3.72
C PRO A 27 8.31 5.10 4.69
N SER A 28 8.16 5.57 5.91
CA SER A 28 7.26 4.97 6.88
C SER A 28 5.81 4.95 6.36
N LEU A 29 5.05 3.95 6.78
CA LEU A 29 3.61 3.88 6.53
C LEU A 29 2.89 4.81 7.51
N PRO A 30 1.73 5.40 7.13
CA PRO A 30 0.86 6.14 8.03
C PRO A 30 0.02 5.20 8.91
N ILE A 31 0.63 4.10 9.37
CA ILE A 31 0.03 3.00 10.11
C ILE A 31 1.01 2.60 11.19
N GLU A 32 0.56 2.54 12.44
CA GLU A 32 1.45 2.16 13.55
C GLU A 32 1.84 0.68 13.47
N ASN A 33 3.08 0.37 13.87
CA ASN A 33 3.60 -1.01 14.01
C ASN A 33 3.59 -1.88 12.75
N LEU A 34 3.53 -1.30 11.55
CA LEU A 34 3.63 -2.03 10.29
C LEU A 34 4.82 -1.55 9.46
N SER A 35 5.72 -2.46 9.10
CA SER A 35 6.86 -2.13 8.26
C SER A 35 6.49 -2.09 6.77
N ALA A 36 7.25 -1.31 6.00
CA ALA A 36 7.16 -1.29 4.54
C ALA A 36 7.34 -2.69 3.92
N LYS A 37 8.23 -3.50 4.50
CA LYS A 37 8.47 -4.88 4.07
C LYS A 37 7.21 -5.73 4.23
N GLU A 38 6.63 -5.75 5.41
CA GLU A 38 5.44 -6.58 5.69
C GLU A 38 4.26 -6.20 4.80
N ALA A 39 3.98 -4.90 4.61
CA ALA A 39 2.91 -4.47 3.72
C ALA A 39 3.12 -4.90 2.26
N ILE A 40 4.34 -4.76 1.74
CA ILE A 40 4.68 -5.15 0.37
C ILE A 40 4.67 -6.67 0.20
N ASP A 41 5.17 -7.41 1.18
CA ASP A 41 5.21 -8.87 1.14
C ASP A 41 3.79 -9.45 1.18
N LYS A 42 2.90 -8.93 2.05
CA LYS A 42 1.46 -9.27 2.06
C LYS A 42 0.81 -9.09 0.68
N LEU A 43 1.14 -8.01 -0.04
CA LEU A 43 0.61 -7.76 -1.38
C LEU A 43 1.17 -8.74 -2.41
N LYS A 44 2.46 -9.06 -2.34
CA LYS A 44 3.14 -9.94 -3.30
C LYS A 44 2.77 -11.40 -3.15
N GLU A 45 2.53 -11.85 -1.92
CA GLU A 45 2.15 -13.23 -1.59
C GLU A 45 0.66 -13.50 -1.85
N SER A 46 -0.14 -12.45 -2.00
CA SER A 46 -1.56 -12.52 -2.32
C SER A 46 -1.81 -12.59 -3.82
N GLU A 47 -2.81 -13.37 -4.23
CA GLU A 47 -3.33 -13.37 -5.61
C GLU A 47 -4.18 -12.12 -5.94
N SER A 48 -4.66 -11.41 -4.90
CA SER A 48 -5.39 -10.15 -5.04
C SER A 48 -4.46 -8.97 -5.36
N LYS A 49 -4.93 -8.07 -6.23
CA LYS A 49 -4.21 -6.85 -6.62
C LYS A 49 -4.24 -5.75 -5.57
N ILE A 50 -5.09 -5.89 -4.57
CA ILE A 50 -5.25 -4.99 -3.42
C ILE A 50 -5.44 -5.85 -2.17
N VAL A 51 -4.70 -5.54 -1.11
CA VAL A 51 -4.74 -6.32 0.15
C VAL A 51 -4.89 -5.42 1.34
N GLU A 52 -5.61 -5.90 2.34
CA GLU A 52 -5.71 -5.25 3.65
C GLU A 52 -4.39 -5.41 4.39
N ILE A 53 -3.89 -4.31 4.97
CA ILE A 53 -2.62 -4.30 5.68
C ILE A 53 -2.78 -4.00 7.17
N ALA A 54 -3.81 -3.23 7.55
CA ALA A 54 -4.15 -2.91 8.93
C ALA A 54 -5.62 -2.46 9.07
N VAL A 55 -6.13 -2.52 10.30
CA VAL A 55 -7.40 -1.91 10.71
C VAL A 55 -7.10 -0.99 11.89
N GLU A 56 -7.45 0.29 11.76
CA GLU A 56 -7.25 1.33 12.77
C GLU A 56 -8.59 2.04 13.03
N GLY A 57 -9.21 1.74 14.17
CA GLY A 57 -10.51 2.30 14.55
C GLY A 57 -11.62 1.91 13.58
N ASP A 58 -12.26 2.91 12.97
CA ASP A 58 -13.35 2.77 12.00
C ASP A 58 -12.87 2.61 10.55
N SER A 59 -11.57 2.46 10.34
CA SER A 59 -10.93 2.48 9.03
C SER A 59 -10.07 1.25 8.81
N ALA A 60 -10.15 0.67 7.63
CA ALA A 60 -9.25 -0.36 7.14
C ALA A 60 -8.30 0.24 6.10
N TRP A 61 -7.02 -0.07 6.25
CA TRP A 61 -5.96 0.33 5.34
C TRP A 61 -5.63 -0.81 4.38
N TYR A 62 -5.51 -0.46 3.11
CA TYR A 62 -5.15 -1.36 2.03
C TYR A 62 -3.92 -0.84 1.28
N ILE A 63 -3.21 -1.75 0.63
CA ILE A 63 -2.15 -1.43 -0.33
C ILE A 63 -2.45 -2.07 -1.68
N THR A 64 -2.14 -1.35 -2.75
CA THR A 64 -2.19 -1.85 -4.13
C THR A 64 -0.96 -1.37 -4.89
N SER A 65 -0.53 -2.15 -5.88
CA SER A 65 0.50 -1.73 -6.82
C SER A 65 -0.07 -0.68 -7.79
N SER A 66 0.73 0.33 -8.12
CA SER A 66 0.45 1.27 -9.22
C SER A 66 0.91 0.72 -10.58
N GLU A 67 1.66 -0.40 -10.59
CA GLU A 67 2.32 -0.97 -11.78
C GLU A 67 3.16 0.05 -12.57
N ASN A 68 3.69 1.09 -11.92
CA ASN A 68 4.35 2.24 -12.56
C ASN A 68 3.45 3.03 -13.53
N LYS A 69 2.12 2.80 -13.49
CA LYS A 69 1.10 3.48 -14.30
C LYS A 69 0.31 4.51 -13.49
N GLY A 70 0.77 4.80 -12.26
CA GLY A 70 0.17 5.79 -11.37
C GLY A 70 -1.15 5.34 -10.74
N ILE A 71 -1.91 6.32 -10.25
CA ILE A 71 -3.15 6.10 -9.46
C ILE A 71 -4.27 5.42 -10.25
N SER A 72 -4.27 5.48 -11.59
CA SER A 72 -5.34 4.92 -12.42
C SER A 72 -5.55 3.41 -12.24
N ILE A 73 -4.45 2.64 -12.08
CA ILE A 73 -4.51 1.20 -11.81
C ILE A 73 -5.02 0.94 -10.39
N ALA A 74 -4.59 1.75 -9.42
CA ALA A 74 -5.10 1.67 -8.06
C ALA A 74 -6.63 1.91 -8.03
N ASP A 75 -7.12 2.95 -8.71
CA ASP A 75 -8.55 3.24 -8.82
C ASP A 75 -9.33 2.03 -9.36
N LYS A 76 -8.80 1.35 -10.38
CA LYS A 76 -9.43 0.15 -10.94
C LYS A 76 -9.52 -0.97 -9.92
N ASN A 77 -8.43 -1.25 -9.20
CA ASN A 77 -8.39 -2.32 -8.20
C ASN A 77 -9.34 -2.02 -7.03
N ILE A 78 -9.41 -0.75 -6.59
CA ILE A 78 -10.31 -0.28 -5.54
C ILE A 78 -11.77 -0.45 -5.97
N LYS A 79 -12.13 0.02 -7.17
CA LYS A 79 -13.49 -0.12 -7.72
C LYS A 79 -13.90 -1.59 -7.83
N GLN A 80 -12.99 -2.46 -8.26
CA GLN A 80 -13.26 -3.89 -8.36
C GLN A 80 -13.50 -4.51 -6.98
N MET A 81 -12.66 -4.23 -5.98
CA MET A 81 -12.78 -4.77 -4.62
C MET A 81 -14.03 -4.26 -3.89
N ILE A 82 -14.29 -2.96 -3.95
CA ILE A 82 -15.47 -2.38 -3.30
C ILE A 82 -16.74 -2.82 -4.04
N GLY A 83 -16.70 -2.86 -5.38
CA GLY A 83 -17.78 -3.33 -6.22
C GLY A 83 -18.16 -4.79 -6.00
N SER A 84 -17.19 -5.68 -5.75
CA SER A 84 -17.49 -7.08 -5.41
C SER A 84 -18.23 -7.23 -4.08
N ASN A 85 -18.24 -6.20 -3.22
CA ASN A 85 -19.04 -6.14 -1.99
C ASN A 85 -20.42 -5.47 -2.20
N GLY A 86 -20.83 -5.27 -3.46
CA GLY A 86 -22.15 -4.73 -3.83
C GLY A 86 -22.28 -3.21 -3.77
N TRP A 87 -21.17 -2.49 -3.72
CA TRP A 87 -21.15 -1.03 -3.77
C TRP A 87 -21.00 -0.51 -5.19
N GLU A 88 -21.78 0.51 -5.57
CA GLU A 88 -21.72 1.10 -6.89
C GLU A 88 -20.82 2.33 -6.91
N PHE A 89 -19.82 2.38 -7.80
CA PHE A 89 -18.99 3.56 -7.99
C PHE A 89 -19.80 4.70 -8.62
N LYS A 90 -19.71 5.90 -8.04
CA LYS A 90 -20.42 7.09 -8.54
C LYS A 90 -19.48 8.07 -9.20
N GLU A 91 -18.47 8.52 -8.48
CA GLU A 91 -17.56 9.55 -8.96
C GLU A 91 -16.21 9.52 -8.26
N LYS A 92 -15.27 10.27 -8.82
CA LYS A 92 -13.96 10.53 -8.22
C LYS A 92 -13.76 12.03 -8.12
N ASP A 93 -13.43 12.50 -6.92
CA ASP A 93 -13.02 13.88 -6.68
C ASP A 93 -11.69 13.87 -5.91
N GLY A 94 -10.67 14.47 -6.52
CA GLY A 94 -9.29 14.42 -6.04
C GLY A 94 -8.81 13.00 -5.73
N ALA A 95 -8.52 12.75 -4.46
CA ALA A 95 -8.06 11.45 -3.94
C ALA A 95 -9.20 10.51 -3.51
N GLY A 96 -10.45 11.00 -3.47
CA GLY A 96 -11.61 10.25 -3.00
C GLY A 96 -12.36 9.55 -4.13
N LEU A 97 -12.64 8.27 -3.95
CA LEU A 97 -13.56 7.51 -4.77
C LEU A 97 -14.86 7.30 -4.00
N PHE A 98 -15.98 7.75 -4.58
CA PHE A 98 -17.29 7.76 -3.97
C PHE A 98 -18.11 6.56 -4.44
N PHE A 99 -18.74 5.89 -3.49
CA PHE A 99 -19.56 4.70 -3.72
C PHE A 99 -20.89 4.80 -2.97
N GLU A 100 -21.92 4.15 -3.50
CA GLU A 100 -23.24 4.06 -2.87
C GLU A 100 -23.76 2.63 -2.80
N LYS A 101 -24.47 2.31 -1.71
CA LYS A 101 -25.16 1.03 -1.48
C LYS A 101 -26.31 1.23 -0.49
N ASP A 102 -27.53 0.85 -0.86
CA ASP A 102 -28.73 0.95 0.00
C ASP A 102 -28.94 2.35 0.63
N GLY A 103 -28.71 3.42 -0.16
CA GLY A 103 -28.81 4.81 0.33
C GLY A 103 -27.66 5.26 1.25
N ARG A 104 -26.65 4.41 1.50
CA ARG A 104 -25.43 4.75 2.24
C ARG A 104 -24.34 5.19 1.26
N ARG A 105 -23.46 6.07 1.74
CA ARG A 105 -22.27 6.54 1.01
C ARG A 105 -21.00 6.01 1.66
N LEU A 106 -20.06 5.64 0.81
CA LEU A 106 -18.71 5.24 1.20
C LEU A 106 -17.69 6.04 0.38
N ILE A 107 -16.64 6.48 1.04
CA ILE A 107 -15.53 7.18 0.40
C ILE A 107 -14.27 6.37 0.65
N ALA A 108 -13.63 5.90 -0.42
CA ALA A 108 -12.30 5.33 -0.37
C ALA A 108 -11.27 6.40 -0.72
N THR A 109 -10.36 6.70 0.19
CA THR A 109 -9.33 7.73 0.00
C THR A 109 -8.02 7.11 -0.42
N THR A 110 -7.46 7.56 -1.53
CA THR A 110 -6.18 7.10 -2.07
C THR A 110 -5.02 8.01 -1.66
N GLN A 111 -3.87 7.43 -1.37
CA GLN A 111 -2.64 8.15 -1.10
C GLN A 111 -1.48 7.48 -1.84
N MET A 112 -0.81 8.22 -2.72
CA MET A 112 0.45 7.74 -3.30
C MET A 112 1.48 7.65 -2.19
N TRP A 113 1.96 6.43 -1.90
CA TRP A 113 2.99 6.23 -0.87
C TRP A 113 4.38 6.21 -1.49
N THR A 114 4.51 5.55 -2.64
CA THR A 114 5.72 5.54 -3.46
C THR A 114 5.31 5.58 -4.93
N GLY A 115 6.24 5.73 -5.87
CA GLY A 115 5.91 5.64 -7.31
C GLY A 115 5.22 4.32 -7.70
N ASN A 116 5.38 3.26 -6.90
CA ASN A 116 4.98 1.89 -7.25
C ASN A 116 3.81 1.38 -6.40
N TYR A 117 3.46 2.07 -5.31
CA TYR A 117 2.48 1.61 -4.33
C TYR A 117 1.56 2.74 -3.88
N VAL A 118 0.27 2.43 -3.83
CA VAL A 118 -0.79 3.32 -3.38
C VAL A 118 -1.42 2.71 -2.14
N LEU A 119 -1.57 3.54 -1.10
CA LEU A 119 -2.34 3.21 0.08
C LEU A 119 -3.77 3.65 -0.11
N VAL A 120 -4.70 2.89 0.46
CA VAL A 120 -6.13 3.16 0.37
C VAL A 120 -6.73 3.05 1.76
N LYS A 121 -7.39 4.11 2.20
CA LYS A 121 -8.14 4.13 3.46
C LYS A 121 -9.63 3.99 3.14
N ILE A 122 -10.27 3.01 3.75
CA ILE A 122 -11.69 2.69 3.52
C ILE A 122 -12.37 2.51 4.88
N PRO A 123 -13.59 3.02 5.10
CA PRO A 123 -14.36 2.70 6.30
C PRO A 123 -14.48 1.19 6.49
N SER A 124 -14.20 0.67 7.69
CA SER A 124 -14.10 -0.78 7.96
C SER A 124 -15.45 -1.51 7.86
N ASN A 125 -16.56 -0.78 7.93
CA ASN A 125 -17.93 -1.28 7.89
C ASN A 125 -18.49 -1.49 6.47
N PHE A 126 -17.64 -1.59 5.45
CA PHE A 126 -18.09 -1.74 4.06
C PHE A 126 -18.27 -3.18 3.58
N LYS A 127 -17.63 -4.14 4.27
CA LYS A 127 -17.76 -5.57 4.03
C LYS A 127 -19.10 -6.09 4.54
#